data_AF-A0A9D6LGA4-F1
#
_entry.id   AF-A0A9D6LGA4-F1
#
_cell.length_a   1.000
_cell.length_b   1.000
_cell.length_c   1.000
_cell.angle_alpha   90.00
_cell.angle_beta   90.00
_cell.angle_gamma   90.00
#
_symmetry.space_group_name_H-M   'P 1'
#
loop_
_entity.id
_entity.type
_entity.pdbx_description
1 polymer ?
#
loop_
_entity_poly.entity_id
_entity_poly.type
_entity_poly.pdbx_seq_one_letter_code
_entity_poly.pdbx_strand_id
1 'polypeptide(L)' 'MKLRWHGEARAETDAAAAFYSEKQPGLAQRFLDDLEDALHRIQRHPQRSDLIEIITVMHLRRPAGYWKQRA' A
#
# COMPACT_ATOMS: atom_id res chain seq x y z
N MET A 1 -19.32 0.42 -1.19
CA MET A 1 -18.22 1.40 -1.26
C MET A 1 -17.23 0.99 -2.35
N LYS A 2 -16.78 1.95 -3.16
CA LYS A 2 -15.83 1.76 -4.27
C LYS A 2 -14.42 2.12 -3.81
N LEU A 3 -13.44 1.29 -4.16
CA LEU A 3 -12.02 1.57 -3.94
C LEU A 3 -11.37 2.01 -5.26
N ARG A 4 -10.59 3.09 -5.23
CA ARG A 4 -9.77 3.53 -6.35
C ARG A 4 -8.33 3.68 -5.90
N TRP A 5 -7.41 3.28 -6.78
CA TRP A 5 -5.98 3.47 -6.59
C TRP A 5 -5.51 4.65 -7.45
N HIS A 6 -4.77 5.54 -6.83
CA HIS A 6 -3.92 6.48 -7.55
C HIS A 6 -2.70 5.73 -8.14
N GLY A 7 -2.19 6.20 -9.28
CA GLY A 7 -1.02 5.58 -9.93
C GLY A 7 0.21 5.53 -9.03
N GLU A 8 0.48 6.61 -8.28
CA GLU A 8 1.59 6.68 -7.32
C GLU A 8 1.42 5.64 -6.20
N ALA A 9 0.23 5.48 -5.62
CA ALA A 9 -0.01 4.47 -4.59
C ALA A 9 0.27 3.04 -5.06
N ARG A 10 -0.03 2.76 -6.34
CA ARG A 10 0.27 1.47 -6.95
C ARG A 10 1.78 1.29 -7.13
N ALA A 11 2.46 2.27 -7.71
CA ALA A 11 3.91 2.26 -7.87
C ALA A 11 4.64 2.12 -6.52
N GLU A 12 4.13 2.74 -5.46
CA GLU A 12 4.63 2.63 -4.10
C GLU A 12 4.47 1.22 -3.52
N THR A 13 3.30 0.62 -3.73
CA THR A 13 3.02 -0.76 -3.31
C THR A 13 3.97 -1.73 -4.00
N ASP A 14 4.14 -1.59 -5.32
CA ASP A 14 5.03 -2.42 -6.12
C ASP A 14 6.49 -2.28 -5.65
N ALA A 15 6.94 -1.04 -5.42
CA ALA A 15 8.29 -0.76 -4.92
C ALA A 15 8.51 -1.33 -3.50
N ALA A 16 7.50 -1.26 -2.63
CA ALA A 16 7.58 -1.84 -1.29
C ALA A 16 7.67 -3.38 -1.35
N ALA A 17 6.83 -4.02 -2.17
CA ALA A 17 6.86 -5.46 -2.38
C ALA A 17 8.22 -5.93 -2.94
N ALA A 18 8.76 -5.25 -3.95
CA ALA A 18 10.07 -5.57 -4.52
C ALA A 18 11.19 -5.53 -3.46
N PHE A 19 11.20 -4.47 -2.64
CA PHE A 19 12.18 -4.36 -1.56
C PHE A 19 12.07 -5.47 -0.52
N TYR A 20 10.85 -5.82 -0.10
CA TYR A 20 10.67 -6.87 0.89
C TYR A 20 11.04 -8.25 0.36
N SER A 21 10.82 -8.51 -0.94
CA SER A 21 11.28 -9.75 -1.59
C SER A 21 12.79 -9.93 -1.49
N GLU A 22 13.57 -8.85 -1.60
CA GLU A 22 15.03 -8.90 -1.45
C GLU A 22 15.48 -9.11 -0.01
N LYS A 23 14.70 -8.68 0.99
CA LYS A 23 15.09 -8.77 2.40
C LYS A 23 14.88 -10.15 2.99
N GLN A 24 13.76 -10.80 2.68
CA GLN A 24 13.45 -12.13 3.20
C GLN A 24 12.40 -12.82 2.32
N PRO A 25 12.58 -14.13 2.01
CA PRO A 25 11.56 -14.92 1.34
C PRO A 25 10.21 -14.84 2.06
N GLY A 26 9.15 -14.54 1.32
CA GLY A 26 7.78 -14.45 1.83
C GLY A 26 7.39 -13.12 2.51
N LEU A 27 8.33 -12.20 2.75
CA LEU A 27 8.01 -10.92 3.38
C LEU A 27 7.17 -10.00 2.49
N ALA A 28 7.41 -10.03 1.18
CA ALA A 28 6.60 -9.29 0.21
C ALA A 28 5.14 -9.75 0.19
N GLN A 29 4.91 -11.07 0.23
CA GLN A 29 3.56 -11.62 0.28
C GLN A 29 2.84 -11.18 1.55
N ARG A 30 3.47 -11.31 2.72
CA ARG A 30 2.90 -10.85 3.99
C ARG A 30 2.53 -9.36 3.96
N PHE A 31 3.40 -8.53 3.39
CA PHE A 31 3.11 -7.11 3.22
C PHE A 31 1.87 -6.86 2.34
N LEU A 32 1.74 -7.56 1.22
CA LEU A 32 0.58 -7.43 0.33
C LEU A 32 -0.70 -7.93 1.00
N ASP A 33 -0.63 -9.05 1.72
CA ASP A 33 -1.77 -9.61 2.47
C ASP A 33 -2.23 -8.63 3.56
N ASP A 34 -1.30 -8.07 4.35
CA ASP A 34 -1.60 -7.09 5.40
C ASP A 34 -2.24 -5.81 4.82
N LEU A 35 -1.75 -5.37 3.64
CA LEU A 35 -2.30 -4.21 2.93
C LEU A 35 -3.72 -4.49 2.44
N GLU A 36 -3.96 -5.65 1.84
CA GLU A 36 -5.29 -6.07 1.39
C GLU A 36 -6.27 -6.17 2.58
N ASP A 37 -5.85 -6.78 3.68
CA ASP A 37 -6.65 -6.87 4.91
C ASP A 37 -7.01 -5.50 5.49
N ALA A 38 -6.06 -4.56 5.48
CA ALA A 38 -6.30 -3.19 5.92
C ALA A 38 -7.36 -2.51 5.03
N LEU A 39 -7.28 -2.67 3.71
CA LEU A 39 -8.26 -2.14 2.77
C LEU A 39 -9.64 -2.77 2.97
N HIS A 40 -9.72 -4.08 3.21
CA HIS A 40 -10.97 -4.76 3.53
C HIS A 40 -11.59 -4.28 4.86
N ARG A 41 -10.78 -3.99 5.88
CA ARG A 41 -11.28 -3.43 7.15
C ARG A 41 -11.88 -2.04 6.95
N ILE A 42 -11.17 -1.19 6.21
CA ILE A 42 -11.64 0.14 5.84
C ILE A 42 -12.94 0.02 5.03
N GLN A 43 -13.02 -0.94 4.12
CA GLN A 43 -14.21 -1.19 3.29
C GLN A 43 -15.46 -1.58 4.08
N ARG A 44 -15.29 -2.33 5.16
CA ARG A 44 -16.40 -2.83 5.98
C ARG A 44 -16.98 -1.80 6.96
N HIS A 45 -16.25 -0.71 7.25
CA HIS A 45 -16.71 0.35 8.14
C HIS A 45 -16.59 1.76 7.51
N PRO A 46 -17.26 2.04 6.38
CA PRO A 46 -17.32 3.39 5.85
C PRO A 46 -18.10 4.30 6.81
N GLN A 47 -17.44 5.27 7.43
CA GLN A 47 -18.14 6.18 8.34
C GLN A 47 -19.05 7.18 7.62
N ARG A 48 -18.92 7.39 6.28
CA ARG A 48 -19.77 8.33 5.52
C ARG A 48 -19.58 8.41 3.99
N SER A 49 -18.69 7.63 3.38
CA SER A 49 -18.35 7.79 1.96
C SER A 49 -18.63 6.54 1.13
N ASP A 50 -19.16 6.72 -0.07
CA ASP A 50 -19.30 5.65 -1.07
C ASP A 50 -18.01 5.39 -1.86
N LEU A 51 -16.99 6.25 -1.69
CA LEU A 51 -15.71 6.18 -2.38
C LEU A 51 -14.54 6.33 -1.41
N ILE A 52 -13.55 5.44 -1.55
CA ILE A 52 -12.23 5.61 -0.95
C ILE A 52 -11.19 5.64 -2.05
N GLU A 53 -10.33 6.64 -1.98
CA GLU A 53 -9.22 6.83 -2.91
C GLU A 53 -7.90 6.66 -2.16
N ILE A 54 -7.10 5.70 -2.60
CA ILE A 54 -5.77 5.42 -2.06
C ILE A 54 -4.77 6.24 -2.85
N ILE A 55 -4.22 7.25 -2.21
CA ILE A 55 -3.30 8.20 -2.83
C ILE A 55 -1.82 7.84 -2.63
N THR A 56 -1.48 7.12 -1.54
CA THR A 56 -0.11 6.70 -1.17
C THR A 56 -0.14 5.50 -0.22
N VAL A 57 0.93 4.70 -0.20
CA VAL A 57 1.24 3.66 0.78
C VAL A 57 2.60 3.99 1.40
N MET A 58 2.59 4.56 2.61
CA MET A 58 3.80 5.05 3.26
C MET A 58 4.40 4.02 4.24
N HIS A 59 5.72 3.87 4.19
CA HIS A 59 6.47 3.18 5.22
C HIS A 59 6.71 4.14 6.39
N LEU A 60 6.07 3.91 7.56
CA LEU A 60 6.08 4.85 8.71
C LEU A 60 7.47 5.28 9.23
N ARG A 61 8.52 4.52 8.91
CA ARG A 61 9.92 4.80 9.27
C ARG A 61 10.74 5.50 8.17
N ARG A 62 10.13 5.87 7.05
CA ARG A 62 10.79 6.52 5.91
C ARG A 62 9.97 7.71 5.43
N PRO A 63 10.61 8.80 4.98
CA PRO A 63 9.90 9.96 4.46
C PRO A 63 9.10 9.60 3.19
N ALA A 64 7.95 10.25 2.98
CA ALA A 64 7.18 10.09 1.75
C ALA A 64 8.06 10.39 0.52
N GLY A 65 7.89 9.61 -0.56
CA GLY A 65 8.68 9.76 -1.78
C GLY A 65 10.07 9.12 -1.75
N TYR A 66 10.50 8.49 -0.65
CA TYR A 66 11.83 7.86 -0.56
C TYR A 66 12.08 6.81 -1.65
N TRP A 67 11.04 6.13 -2.15
CA TRP A 67 11.13 5.15 -3.22
C TRP A 67 11.60 5.75 -4.55
N LYS A 68 11.39 7.05 -4.79
CA LYS A 68 11.86 7.74 -6.01
C LYS A 68 13.38 7.82 -6.12
N GLN A 69 14.08 7.62 -4.99
CA GLN A 69 15.54 7.61 -4.90
C GLN A 69 16.12 6.19 -4.87
N ARG A 70 15.31 5.15 -5.13
CA ARG A 70 15.73 3.74 -5.13
C ARG A 70 15.99 3.14 -6.52
N ALA A 71 15.85 3.93 -7.59
CA ALA A 71 16.16 3.52 -8.96
C ALA A 71 17.66 3.66 -9.26
#